data_AF-A0A1H7IKS5-F1
#
_entry.id   AF-A0A1H7IKS5-F1
#
_cell.length_a   1.000
_cell.length_b   1.000
_cell.length_c   1.000
_cell.angle_alpha   90.00
_cell.angle_beta   90.00
_cell.angle_gamma   90.00
#
_symmetry.space_group_name_H-M   'P 1'
#
loop_
_entity.id
_entity.type
_entity.pdbx_description
1 polymer ?
#
loop_
_entity_poly.entity_id
_entity_poly.type
_entity_poly.pdbx_seq_one_letter_code
_entity_poly.pdbx_strand_id
1 'polypeptide(L)'
;MAYDPGAIDHALSAAVGDDPVLIADLRAAFIDSARGVFRALELAGDDVAWRDALLRLRGLAASFGAVRLAALALDAVEAPVGDARALRLIRRNMERL
;
A
#
# COMPACT_ATOMS: atom_id res chain seq x y z
N MET A 1 -10.08 11.17 10.47
CA MET A 1 -10.37 9.72 10.49
C MET A 1 -9.17 9.03 11.13
N ALA A 2 -9.37 8.39 12.28
CA ALA A 2 -8.32 7.65 12.97
C ALA A 2 -7.90 6.46 12.09
N TYR A 3 -6.60 6.20 12.04
CA TYR A 3 -6.08 4.93 11.55
C TYR A 3 -6.66 3.84 12.46
N ASP A 4 -7.41 2.90 11.89
CA ASP A 4 -7.85 1.71 12.60
C ASP A 4 -6.80 0.62 12.37
N PRO A 5 -5.83 0.43 13.29
CA PRO A 5 -4.81 -0.60 13.15
C PRO A 5 -5.39 -2.00 12.99
N GLY A 6 -6.65 -2.22 13.40
CA GLY A 6 -7.33 -3.52 13.30
C GLY A 6 -7.89 -3.85 11.91
N ALA A 7 -7.97 -2.90 10.98
CA ALA A 7 -8.55 -3.16 9.66
C ALA A 7 -7.73 -4.17 8.84
N ILE A 8 -6.40 -4.11 8.96
CA ILE A 8 -5.49 -5.07 8.31
C ILE A 8 -5.58 -6.42 9.00
N ASP A 9 -5.51 -6.45 10.34
CA ASP A 9 -5.63 -7.70 11.10
C ASP A 9 -6.95 -8.42 10.83
N HIS A 10 -8.05 -7.68 10.73
CA HIS A 10 -9.36 -8.25 10.39
C HIS A 10 -9.38 -8.80 8.97
N ALA A 11 -8.82 -8.10 7.98
CA ALA A 11 -8.75 -8.61 6.61
C ALA A 11 -7.88 -9.87 6.50
N LEU A 12 -6.77 -9.91 7.26
CA LEU A 12 -5.89 -11.07 7.34
C LEU A 12 -6.57 -12.25 8.03
N SER A 13 -7.13 -12.07 9.23
CA SER A 13 -7.86 -13.13 9.95
C SER A 13 -9.05 -13.63 9.11
N ALA A 14 -9.76 -12.76 8.39
CA ALA A 14 -10.83 -13.19 7.48
C ALA A 14 -10.33 -14.11 6.34
N ALA A 15 -9.07 -13.98 5.90
CA ALA A 15 -8.50 -14.77 4.84
C ALA A 15 -7.90 -16.11 5.32
N VAL A 16 -7.30 -16.15 6.51
CA VAL A 16 -6.58 -17.35 7.03
C VAL A 16 -7.14 -17.93 8.33
N GLY A 17 -8.19 -17.34 8.90
CA GLY A 17 -8.70 -17.65 10.23
C GLY A 17 -7.85 -17.00 11.34
N ASP A 18 -8.05 -17.43 12.58
CA ASP A 18 -7.41 -16.84 13.77
C ASP A 18 -6.04 -17.43 14.11
N ASP A 19 -5.31 -17.98 13.12
CA ASP A 19 -3.95 -18.45 13.32
C ASP A 19 -2.97 -17.26 13.32
N PRO A 20 -2.37 -16.90 14.48
CA PRO A 20 -1.51 -15.73 14.56
C PRO A 20 -0.24 -15.85 13.71
N VAL A 21 0.23 -17.07 13.40
CA VAL A 21 1.41 -17.29 12.55
C VAL A 21 1.07 -16.97 11.10
N LEU A 22 -0.04 -17.50 10.58
CA LEU A 22 -0.47 -17.23 9.20
C LEU A 22 -0.83 -15.76 8.98
N ILE A 23 -1.43 -15.11 9.98
CA ILE A 23 -1.70 -13.66 9.93
C ILE A 23 -0.39 -12.89 9.82
N ALA A 24 0.62 -13.23 10.62
CA ALA A 24 1.93 -12.57 10.58
C ALA A 24 2.64 -12.79 9.24
N ASP A 25 2.60 -14.01 8.70
CA ASP A 25 3.20 -14.34 7.40
C ASP A 25 2.54 -13.58 6.25
N LEU A 26 1.20 -13.53 6.21
CA LEU A 26 0.49 -12.75 5.20
C LEU A 26 0.73 -11.25 5.33
N ARG A 27 0.81 -10.73 6.56
CA ARG A 27 1.20 -9.33 6.80
C ARG A 27 2.57 -9.04 6.23
N ALA A 28 3.55 -9.90 6.49
CA ALA A 28 4.90 -9.75 5.97
C ALA A 28 4.91 -9.77 4.42
N ALA A 29 4.20 -10.72 3.81
CA ALA A 29 4.06 -10.81 2.36
C ALA A 29 3.40 -9.56 1.74
N PHE A 30 2.38 -9.00 2.40
CA PHE A 30 1.75 -7.74 1.99
C PHE A 30 2.75 -6.57 2.01
N ILE A 31 3.48 -6.40 3.12
CA ILE A 31 4.45 -5.31 3.29
C ILE A 31 5.56 -5.42 2.22
N ASP A 32 6.07 -6.62 1.98
CA ASP A 32 7.13 -6.83 0.98
C ASP A 32 6.63 -6.60 -0.45
N SER A 33 5.40 -7.00 -0.76
CA SER A 33 4.73 -6.67 -2.03
C SER A 33 4.57 -5.16 -2.20
N ALA A 34 4.10 -4.45 -1.17
CA ALA A 34 3.93 -3.00 -1.19
C ALA A 34 5.27 -2.28 -1.41
N ARG A 35 6.35 -2.74 -0.75
CA ARG A 35 7.73 -2.24 -0.98
C ARG A 35 8.21 -2.49 -2.41
N GLY A 36 7.87 -3.63 -3.00
CA GLY A 36 8.15 -3.94 -4.40
C GLY A 36 7.49 -2.92 -5.35
N VAL A 37 6.19 -2.66 -5.17
CA VAL A 37 5.46 -1.68 -5.97
C VAL A 37 5.97 -0.26 -5.75
N PHE A 38 6.30 0.10 -4.50
CA PHE A 38 6.86 1.41 -4.19
C PHE A 38 8.22 1.66 -4.87
N ARG A 39 9.10 0.64 -4.94
CA ARG A 39 10.34 0.75 -5.71
C ARG A 39 10.09 0.95 -7.20
N ALA A 40 9.09 0.28 -7.78
CA ALA A 40 8.70 0.52 -9.17
C ALA A 40 8.20 1.95 -9.40
N LEU A 41 7.48 2.51 -8.42
CA LEU A 41 7.05 3.90 -8.43
C LEU A 41 8.22 4.90 -8.37
N GLU A 42 9.22 4.65 -7.52
CA GLU A 42 10.44 5.48 -7.43
C GLU A 42 11.26 5.45 -8.74
N LEU A 43 11.14 4.38 -9.52
CA LEU A 43 11.84 4.18 -10.79
C LEU A 43 10.99 4.55 -12.01
N ALA A 44 9.75 5.00 -11.83
CA ALA A 44 8.86 5.36 -12.93
C ALA A 44 9.46 6.55 -13.71
N GLY A 45 9.75 6.33 -14.99
CA GLY A 45 10.34 7.35 -15.87
C GLY A 45 9.31 8.16 -16.67
N ASP A 46 8.04 7.74 -16.67
CA ASP A 46 6.96 8.35 -17.42
C ASP A 46 5.61 8.25 -16.67
N ASP A 47 4.62 9.00 -17.16
CA ASP A 47 3.29 9.10 -16.55
C ASP A 47 2.55 7.75 -16.52
N VAL A 48 2.78 6.89 -17.51
CA VAL A 48 2.10 5.59 -17.62
C VAL A 48 2.61 4.67 -16.52
N ALA A 49 3.93 4.50 -16.42
CA ALA A 49 4.57 3.68 -15.39
C ALA A 49 4.22 4.18 -13.97
N TRP A 50 4.17 5.50 -13.78
CA TRP A 50 3.76 6.11 -12.52
C TRP A 50 2.32 5.76 -12.15
N ARG A 51 1.37 5.98 -13.06
CA ARG A 51 -0.05 5.70 -12.82
C ARG A 51 -0.30 4.21 -12.61
N ASP A 52 0.34 3.34 -13.39
CA ASP A 52 0.20 1.89 -13.26
C ASP A 52 0.70 1.39 -11.90
N ALA A 53 1.87 1.88 -11.45
CA ALA A 53 2.42 1.53 -10.14
C ALA A 53 1.50 2.01 -9.01
N LEU A 54 0.93 3.22 -9.10
CA LEU A 54 0.00 3.75 -8.10
C LEU A 54 -1.33 2.99 -8.06
N LEU A 55 -1.91 2.66 -9.21
CA LEU A 55 -3.14 1.88 -9.28
C LEU A 55 -2.94 0.47 -8.73
N ARG A 56 -1.77 -0.14 -9.01
CA ARG A 56 -1.39 -1.43 -8.42
C ARG A 56 -1.23 -1.33 -6.91
N LEU A 57 -0.59 -0.29 -6.40
CA LEU A 57 -0.44 -0.05 -4.96
C LEU A 57 -1.81 0.16 -4.28
N ARG A 58 -2.71 0.90 -4.93
CA ARG A 58 -4.08 1.12 -4.47
C ARG A 58 -4.84 -0.20 -4.36
N GLY A 59 -4.81 -1.03 -5.40
CA GLY A 59 -5.48 -2.32 -5.41
C GLY A 59 -4.97 -3.23 -4.29
N LEU A 60 -3.64 -3.36 -4.18
CA LEU A 60 -2.99 -4.11 -3.11
C LEU A 60 -3.42 -3.63 -1.73
N ALA A 61 -3.35 -2.32 -1.47
CA ALA A 61 -3.76 -1.75 -0.19
C ALA A 61 -5.25 -1.99 0.13
N ALA A 62 -6.13 -1.88 -0.87
CA ALA A 62 -7.56 -2.11 -0.70
C ALA A 62 -7.87 -3.56 -0.32
N SER A 63 -7.18 -4.55 -0.89
CA SER A 63 -7.37 -5.97 -0.58
C SER A 63 -7.11 -6.32 0.89
N PHE A 64 -6.23 -5.56 1.56
CA PHE A 64 -5.86 -5.77 2.97
C PHE A 64 -6.50 -4.73 3.91
N GLY A 65 -7.49 -3.95 3.45
CA GLY A 65 -8.13 -2.95 4.30
C GLY A 65 -7.22 -1.77 4.70
N ALA A 66 -6.07 -1.59 4.03
CA ALA A 66 -5.17 -0.45 4.24
C ALA A 66 -5.73 0.82 3.57
N VAL A 67 -6.92 1.26 3.99
CA VAL A 67 -7.73 2.32 3.36
C VAL A 67 -6.94 3.59 3.13
N ARG A 68 -6.12 4.00 4.11
CA ARG A 68 -5.33 5.24 4.01
C ARG A 68 -4.24 5.15 2.94
N LEU A 69 -3.59 4.00 2.81
CA LEU A 69 -2.59 3.78 1.77
C LEU A 69 -3.25 3.77 0.39
N ALA A 70 -4.41 3.11 0.27
CA ALA A 70 -5.18 3.08 -0.97
C ALA A 70 -5.62 4.49 -1.42
N ALA A 71 -6.04 5.34 -0.49
CA ALA A 71 -6.41 6.73 -0.76
C ALA A 71 -5.19 7.57 -1.20
N LEU A 72 -4.07 7.49 -0.48
CA LEU A 72 -2.83 8.20 -0.85
C LEU A 72 -2.33 7.79 -2.24
N ALA A 73 -2.42 6.51 -2.57
CA ALA A 73 -2.04 6.02 -3.89
C ALA A 73 -2.96 6.58 -4.99
N LEU A 74 -4.28 6.65 -4.74
CA LEU A 74 -5.24 7.25 -5.68
C LEU A 74 -5.00 8.75 -5.88
N ASP A 75 -4.80 9.50 -4.81
CA ASP A 75 -4.57 10.95 -4.88
C ASP A 75 -3.29 11.28 -5.68
N ALA A 76 -2.28 10.41 -5.62
CA ALA A 76 -1.03 10.58 -6.33
C ALA A 76 -1.12 10.29 -7.85
N VAL A 77 -2.21 9.67 -8.34
CA VAL A 77 -2.37 9.31 -9.77
C VAL A 77 -2.39 10.56 -10.65
N GLU A 78 -2.90 11.68 -10.12
CA GLU A 78 -2.96 12.97 -10.81
C GLU A 78 -1.76 13.87 -10.51
N ALA A 79 -0.82 13.41 -9.68
CA ALA A 79 0.42 14.14 -9.39
C ALA A 79 1.45 13.92 -10.50
N PRO A 80 2.38 14.87 -10.72
CA PRO A 80 3.49 14.67 -11.64
C PRO A 80 4.34 13.44 -11.28
N VAL A 81 4.91 12.79 -12.29
CA VAL A 81 5.86 11.69 -12.10
C VAL A 81 6.99 12.12 -11.17
N GLY A 82 7.28 11.28 -10.18
CA GLY A 82 8.32 11.56 -9.20
C GLY A 82 7.96 12.66 -8.19
N ASP A 83 6.67 13.01 -8.04
CA ASP A 83 6.25 13.99 -7.04
C ASP A 83 6.77 13.59 -5.64
N ALA A 84 7.68 14.42 -5.13
CA ALA A 84 8.39 14.11 -3.91
C ALA A 84 7.47 14.11 -2.67
N ARG A 85 6.35 14.84 -2.70
CA ARG A 85 5.39 14.84 -1.59
C ARG A 85 4.59 13.54 -1.58
N ALA A 86 4.11 13.07 -2.72
CA ALA A 86 3.42 11.81 -2.88
C ALA A 86 4.29 10.65 -2.40
N LEU A 87 5.54 10.56 -2.88
CA LEU A 87 6.50 9.52 -2.48
C LEU A 87 6.74 9.53 -0.96
N ARG A 88 6.96 10.70 -0.35
CA ARG A 88 7.16 10.81 1.11
C ARG A 88 5.94 10.38 1.91
N LEU A 89 4.73 10.77 1.49
CA LEU A 89 3.49 10.43 2.20
C LEU A 89 3.20 8.93 2.13
N ILE A 90 3.37 8.34 0.96
CA ILE A 90 3.19 6.90 0.73
C ILE A 90 4.19 6.11 1.58
N ARG A 91 5.49 6.42 1.47
CA ARG A 91 6.53 5.74 2.27
C ARG A 91 6.27 5.81 3.77
N ARG A 92 5.99 7.00 4.29
CA ARG A 92 5.69 7.20 5.71
C ARG A 92 4.45 6.44 6.16
N ASN A 93 3.45 6.26 5.30
CA ASN A 93 2.29 5.47 5.66
C ASN A 93 2.59 3.97 5.67
N MET A 94 3.37 3.47 4.71
CA MET A 94 3.82 2.07 4.66
C MET A 94 4.67 1.68 5.87
N GLU A 95 5.54 2.58 6.36
CA GLU A 95 6.36 2.37 7.57
C GLU A 95 5.54 2.22 8.87
N ARG A 96 4.23 2.48 8.83
CA ARG A 96 3.32 2.44 9.99
C ARG A 96 2.30 1.31 9.95
N LEU A 97 2.37 0.45 8.93
CA LEU A 97 1.51 -0.73 8.75
C LEU A 97 1.99 -1.93 9.56
#